data_AF-G7EBB2-F1
#
_entry.id   AF-G7EBB2-F1
#
_cell.length_a   1.000
_cell.length_b   1.000
_cell.length_c   1.000
_cell.angle_alpha   90.00
_cell.angle_beta   90.00
_cell.angle_gamma   90.00
#
_symmetry.space_group_name_H-M   'P 1'
#
loop_
_entity.id
_entity.type
_entity.pdbx_description
1 polymer ?
#
loop_
_entity_poly.entity_id
_entity_poly.type
_entity_poly.pdbx_seq_one_letter_code
_entity_poly.pdbx_strand_id
1 'polypeptide(L)'
;MTNENKSLKKELISPINNPNQQFTHSLLSSSIDCIKQIEGIRQTVLDSYSQINEENQVSIKINTLLEKSNSVLNHIIKEMELMTNKMGSMTTNISGLASMAGSISTFVSTISKISDQTNLLALNAAIEAARAGEAGRGFSVVADEVRVLATNTNKSAQEVADLVNEIINKTNETVTSVDAIKDNSSQLSINFESLNSDYSSIIGFCSNMKNTISQAATRSFIQTVKLDHIVWKGDVYAVANGQSNKSIESFSDHTMCRLGKWYNSDQSADYKHSNVFKQLENPHREVHKNGVEALRLIQEGNKEAAIKHIHKMETASERVMHLLDEIH
;
A
#
# COMPACT_ATOMS: atom_id res chain seq x y z
N MET A 1 52.37 20.52 76.15
CA MET A 1 51.00 20.56 75.59
C MET A 1 50.88 21.22 74.20
N THR A 2 51.96 21.63 73.53
CA THR A 2 51.89 22.40 72.26
C THR A 2 52.28 21.62 70.99
N ASN A 3 52.95 20.47 71.11
CA ASN A 3 53.35 19.65 69.95
C ASN A 3 52.36 18.52 69.63
N GLU A 4 51.74 17.87 70.63
CA GLU A 4 50.68 16.88 70.40
C GLU A 4 49.44 17.50 69.75
N ASN A 5 49.04 18.72 70.16
CA ASN A 5 47.93 19.45 69.54
C ASN A 5 48.18 19.87 68.09
N LYS A 6 49.45 20.02 67.68
CA LYS A 6 49.84 20.30 66.28
C LYS A 6 49.87 19.04 65.43
N SER A 7 50.29 17.91 66.01
CA SER A 7 50.26 16.60 65.33
C SER A 7 48.82 16.12 65.10
N LEU A 8 47.98 16.21 66.13
CA LEU A 8 46.55 15.87 66.05
C LEU A 8 45.79 16.78 65.07
N LYS A 9 46.11 18.08 64.99
CA LYS A 9 45.54 18.97 63.96
C LYS A 9 46.01 18.67 62.54
N LYS A 10 47.20 18.07 62.36
CA LYS A 10 47.72 17.71 61.03
C LYS A 10 47.10 16.41 60.51
N GLU A 11 46.75 15.48 61.41
CA GLU A 11 45.95 14.28 61.08
C GLU A 11 44.48 14.61 60.82
N LEU A 12 43.90 15.61 61.51
CA LEU A 12 42.51 16.04 61.25
C LEU A 12 42.30 16.85 59.95
N ILE A 13 43.37 17.29 59.26
CA ILE A 13 43.28 18.13 58.04
C ILE A 13 43.71 17.38 56.77
N SER A 14 43.82 16.05 56.80
CA SER A 14 44.04 15.26 55.57
C SER A 14 42.82 14.43 55.12
N PRO A 15 41.69 15.01 54.67
CA PRO A 15 40.67 14.21 53.99
C PRO A 15 40.91 14.01 52.49
N ILE A 16 41.97 14.55 51.87
CA ILE A 16 42.10 14.57 50.39
C ILE A 16 43.44 14.05 49.83
N ASN A 17 44.48 13.85 50.63
CA ASN A 17 45.84 13.55 50.11
C ASN A 17 46.21 12.06 50.01
N ASN A 18 45.25 11.13 50.00
CA ASN A 18 45.55 9.71 49.71
C ASN A 18 45.53 9.48 48.19
N PRO A 19 46.67 9.15 47.54
CA PRO A 19 46.73 8.93 46.09
C PRO A 19 45.73 7.90 45.58
N ASN A 20 45.42 6.87 46.38
CA ASN A 20 44.44 5.85 46.01
C ASN A 20 42.99 6.37 46.01
N GLN A 21 42.63 7.27 46.94
CA GLN A 21 41.32 7.92 46.92
C GLN A 21 41.19 8.87 45.73
N GLN A 22 42.24 9.63 45.43
CA GLN A 22 42.25 10.53 44.28
C GLN A 22 42.16 9.76 42.96
N PHE A 23 42.89 8.64 42.83
CA PHE A 23 42.77 7.74 41.67
C PHE A 23 41.35 7.18 41.53
N THR A 24 40.76 6.66 42.61
CA THR A 24 39.41 6.09 42.60
C THR A 24 38.35 7.13 42.23
N HIS A 25 38.45 8.34 42.79
CA HIS A 25 37.54 9.44 42.47
C HIS A 25 37.66 9.87 41.00
N SER A 26 38.88 10.02 40.49
CA SER A 26 39.11 10.36 39.08
C SER A 26 38.58 9.27 38.14
N LEU A 27 38.82 7.99 38.45
CA LEU A 27 38.31 6.86 37.67
C LEU A 27 36.77 6.87 37.65
N LEU A 28 36.13 7.04 38.80
CA LEU A 28 34.67 7.11 38.90
C LEU A 28 34.10 8.31 38.13
N SER A 29 34.77 9.46 38.18
CA SER A 29 34.41 10.62 37.35
C SER A 29 34.45 10.31 35.86
N SER A 30 35.54 9.70 35.40
CA SER A 30 35.68 9.29 34.00
C SER A 30 34.64 8.24 33.60
N SER A 31 34.26 7.33 34.50
CA SER A 31 33.17 6.38 34.27
C SER A 31 31.81 7.07 34.14
N ILE A 32 31.51 8.06 34.98
CA ILE A 32 30.26 8.83 34.89
C ILE A 32 30.23 9.65 33.59
N ASP A 33 31.33 10.28 33.20
CA ASP A 33 31.42 11.01 31.94
C ASP A 33 31.29 10.08 30.72
N CYS A 34 31.78 8.83 30.81
CA CYS A 34 31.53 7.80 29.80
C CYS A 34 30.03 7.48 29.70
N ILE A 35 29.31 7.32 30.82
CA ILE A 35 27.86 7.10 30.82
C ILE A 35 27.11 8.30 30.21
N LYS A 36 27.56 9.54 30.46
CA LYS A 36 26.95 10.73 29.83
C LYS A 36 27.04 10.71 28.30
N GLN A 37 28.04 10.08 27.70
CA GLN A 37 28.12 9.95 26.23
C GLN A 37 26.99 9.08 25.66
N ILE A 38 26.40 8.18 26.47
CA ILE A 38 25.24 7.34 26.08
C ILE A 38 24.01 8.21 25.81
N GLU A 39 23.92 9.41 26.37
CA GLU A 39 22.86 10.39 26.09
C GLU A 39 22.74 10.68 24.58
N GLY A 40 23.88 10.86 23.89
CA GLY A 40 23.89 11.06 22.44
C GLY A 40 23.39 9.85 21.67
N ILE A 41 23.76 8.64 22.10
CA ILE A 41 23.28 7.37 21.51
C ILE A 41 21.77 7.22 21.74
N ARG A 42 21.28 7.59 22.93
CA ARG A 42 19.85 7.58 23.24
C ARG A 42 19.06 8.48 22.30
N GLN A 43 19.58 9.67 22.01
CA GLN A 43 18.92 10.59 21.09
C GLN A 43 18.85 10.02 19.67
N THR A 44 19.93 9.45 19.14
CA THR A 44 19.92 8.88 17.78
C THR A 44 19.02 7.65 17.65
N VAL A 45 18.91 6.83 18.71
CA VAL A 45 17.96 5.70 18.74
C VAL A 45 16.51 6.20 18.80
N LEU A 46 16.24 7.29 19.52
CA LEU A 46 14.91 7.91 19.58
C LEU A 46 14.49 8.53 18.23
N ASP A 47 15.43 9.16 17.53
CA ASP A 47 15.21 9.69 16.18
C ASP A 47 14.91 8.54 15.21
N SER A 48 15.65 7.42 15.32
CA SER A 48 15.40 6.20 14.53
C SER A 48 14.02 5.61 14.81
N TYR A 49 13.60 5.56 16.09
CA TYR A 49 12.25 5.10 16.46
C TYR A 49 11.16 5.94 15.80
N SER A 50 11.33 7.26 15.80
CA SER A 50 10.38 8.20 15.19
C SER A 50 10.29 7.99 13.68
N GLN A 51 11.44 7.84 13.01
CA GLN A 51 11.49 7.55 11.57
C GLN A 51 10.80 6.23 11.21
N ILE A 52 11.06 5.15 11.97
CA ILE A 52 10.41 3.85 11.73
C ILE A 52 8.88 3.96 11.87
N ASN A 53 8.41 4.75 12.84
CA ASN A 53 6.97 4.96 13.01
C ASN A 53 6.35 5.73 11.83
N GLU A 54 7.08 6.68 11.24
CA GLU A 54 6.67 7.35 10.00
C GLU A 54 6.63 6.36 8.82
N GLU A 55 7.65 5.52 8.67
CA GLU A 55 7.70 4.46 7.65
C GLU A 55 6.52 3.48 7.78
N ASN A 56 6.11 3.15 9.02
CA ASN A 56 4.94 2.31 9.27
C ASN A 56 3.65 2.96 8.73
N GLN A 57 3.46 4.25 8.93
CA GLN A 57 2.30 4.98 8.38
C GLN A 57 2.31 5.00 6.85
N VAL A 58 3.48 5.15 6.24
CA VAL A 58 3.63 5.06 4.77
C VAL A 58 3.28 3.65 4.27
N SER A 59 3.74 2.60 4.96
CA SER A 59 3.42 1.21 4.62
C SER A 59 1.90 0.92 4.65
N ILE A 60 1.17 1.45 5.64
CA ILE A 60 -0.29 1.33 5.72
C ILE A 60 -0.97 2.00 4.53
N LYS A 61 -0.51 3.20 4.14
CA LYS A 61 -1.04 3.91 2.96
C LYS A 61 -0.80 3.14 1.66
N ILE A 62 0.38 2.54 1.50
CA ILE A 62 0.71 1.70 0.34
C ILE A 62 -0.25 0.51 0.24
N ASN A 63 -0.48 -0.22 1.34
CA ASN A 63 -1.41 -1.36 1.34
C ASN A 63 -2.83 -0.94 0.93
N THR A 64 -3.32 0.19 1.44
CA THR A 64 -4.66 0.71 1.08
C THR A 64 -4.76 1.05 -0.42
N LEU A 65 -3.70 1.64 -0.98
CA LEU A 65 -3.64 1.94 -2.42
C LEU A 65 -3.62 0.67 -3.27
N LEU A 66 -2.89 -0.36 -2.84
CA LEU A 66 -2.83 -1.65 -3.54
C LEU A 66 -4.18 -2.37 -3.53
N GLU A 67 -4.90 -2.36 -2.42
CA GLU A 67 -6.27 -2.90 -2.33
C GLU A 67 -7.21 -2.21 -3.32
N LYS A 68 -7.16 -0.87 -3.38
CA LYS A 68 -7.95 -0.09 -4.34
C LYS A 68 -7.58 -0.44 -5.78
N SER A 69 -6.30 -0.53 -6.10
CA SER A 69 -5.84 -0.91 -7.43
C SER A 69 -6.29 -2.32 -7.84
N ASN A 70 -6.22 -3.29 -6.92
CA ASN A 70 -6.70 -4.65 -7.17
C ASN A 70 -8.21 -4.67 -7.48
N SER A 71 -9.01 -3.86 -6.77
CA SER A 71 -10.43 -3.71 -7.09
C SER A 71 -10.67 -3.15 -8.50
N VAL A 72 -9.86 -2.19 -8.95
CA VAL A 72 -9.96 -1.62 -10.30
C VAL A 72 -9.60 -2.67 -11.36
N LEU A 73 -8.55 -3.46 -11.14
CA LEU A 73 -8.17 -4.54 -12.06
C LEU A 73 -9.27 -5.57 -12.24
N ASN A 74 -9.86 -6.04 -11.13
CA ASN A 74 -10.99 -6.97 -11.19
C ASN A 74 -12.20 -6.39 -11.94
N HIS A 75 -12.45 -5.09 -11.80
CA HIS A 75 -13.50 -4.42 -12.56
C HIS A 75 -13.20 -4.42 -14.06
N ILE A 76 -11.95 -4.16 -14.47
CA ILE A 76 -11.57 -4.16 -15.89
C ILE A 76 -11.72 -5.55 -16.50
N ILE A 77 -11.30 -6.62 -15.80
CA ILE A 77 -11.48 -8.01 -16.27
C ILE A 77 -12.97 -8.29 -16.57
N LYS A 78 -13.87 -7.86 -15.66
CA LYS A 78 -15.32 -8.00 -15.86
C LYS A 78 -15.83 -7.20 -17.06
N GLU A 79 -15.34 -5.98 -17.27
CA GLU A 79 -15.71 -5.18 -18.44
C GLU A 79 -15.22 -5.82 -19.76
N MET A 80 -14.07 -6.51 -19.76
CA MET A 80 -13.57 -7.25 -20.92
C MET A 80 -14.44 -8.47 -21.26
N GLU A 81 -14.93 -9.18 -20.26
CA GLU A 81 -15.89 -10.28 -20.44
C GLU A 81 -17.20 -9.76 -21.06
N LEU A 82 -17.71 -8.64 -20.54
CA LEU A 82 -18.90 -7.97 -21.10
C LEU A 82 -18.66 -7.50 -22.54
N MET A 83 -17.47 -6.97 -22.84
CA MET A 83 -17.10 -6.53 -24.18
C MET A 83 -17.09 -7.72 -25.15
N THR A 84 -16.51 -8.85 -24.75
CA THR A 84 -16.49 -10.09 -25.55
C THR A 84 -17.90 -10.57 -25.88
N ASN A 85 -18.81 -10.55 -24.90
CA ASN A 85 -20.22 -10.91 -25.12
C ASN A 85 -20.95 -9.94 -26.06
N LYS A 86 -20.70 -8.63 -25.94
CA LYS A 86 -21.25 -7.61 -26.85
C LYS A 86 -20.73 -7.80 -28.28
N MET A 87 -19.45 -8.13 -28.46
CA MET A 87 -18.89 -8.42 -29.78
C MET A 87 -19.55 -9.64 -30.42
N GLY A 88 -19.78 -10.72 -29.65
CA GLY A 88 -20.51 -11.89 -30.17
C GLY A 88 -21.94 -11.55 -30.63
N SER A 89 -22.63 -10.66 -29.91
CA SER A 89 -23.95 -10.16 -30.32
C SER A 89 -23.87 -9.30 -31.59
N MET A 90 -22.84 -8.45 -31.71
CA MET A 90 -22.60 -7.67 -32.93
C MET A 90 -22.34 -8.56 -34.14
N THR A 91 -21.49 -9.59 -34.02
CA THR A 91 -21.24 -10.56 -35.10
C THR A 91 -22.53 -11.22 -35.57
N THR A 92 -23.43 -11.57 -34.65
CA THR A 92 -24.74 -12.16 -34.98
C THR A 92 -25.63 -11.19 -35.76
N ASN A 93 -25.72 -9.93 -35.31
CA ASN A 93 -26.53 -8.90 -35.98
C ASN A 93 -25.99 -8.57 -37.38
N ILE A 94 -24.67 -8.45 -37.52
CA ILE A 94 -23.99 -8.18 -38.79
C ILE A 94 -24.20 -9.34 -39.77
N SER A 95 -24.12 -10.59 -39.30
CA SER A 95 -24.43 -11.78 -40.11
C SER A 95 -25.89 -11.77 -40.59
N GLY A 96 -26.82 -11.33 -39.75
CA GLY A 96 -28.22 -11.12 -40.12
C GLY A 96 -28.40 -10.05 -41.21
N LEU A 97 -27.68 -8.93 -41.10
CA LEU A 97 -27.69 -7.87 -42.10
C LEU A 97 -27.13 -8.35 -43.46
N ALA A 98 -26.03 -9.12 -43.43
CA ALA A 98 -25.46 -9.72 -44.64
C ALA A 98 -26.46 -10.66 -45.33
N SER A 99 -27.17 -11.49 -44.56
CA SER A 99 -28.21 -12.38 -45.09
C SER A 99 -29.39 -11.62 -45.69
N MET A 100 -29.83 -10.55 -45.03
CA MET A 100 -30.90 -9.67 -45.53
C MET A 100 -30.48 -9.00 -46.85
N ALA A 101 -29.27 -8.44 -46.90
CA ALA A 101 -28.73 -7.82 -48.12
C ALA A 101 -28.63 -8.82 -49.29
N GLY A 102 -28.19 -10.05 -49.03
CA GLY A 102 -28.18 -11.13 -50.03
C GLY A 102 -29.58 -11.50 -50.54
N SER A 103 -30.57 -11.49 -49.65
CA SER A 103 -31.98 -11.71 -50.03
C SER A 103 -32.50 -10.58 -50.93
N ILE A 104 -32.23 -9.32 -50.58
CA ILE A 104 -32.60 -8.16 -51.39
C ILE A 104 -31.91 -8.22 -52.76
N SER A 105 -30.62 -8.56 -52.82
CA SER A 105 -29.89 -8.73 -54.08
C SER A 105 -30.57 -9.76 -55.00
N THR A 106 -31.04 -10.87 -54.43
CA THR A 106 -31.81 -11.90 -55.15
C THR A 106 -33.15 -11.38 -55.68
N PHE A 107 -33.88 -10.59 -54.87
CA PHE A 107 -35.12 -9.94 -55.31
C PHE A 107 -34.88 -8.94 -56.43
N VAL A 108 -33.85 -8.10 -56.32
CA VAL A 108 -33.46 -7.13 -57.34
C VAL A 108 -33.10 -7.82 -58.66
N SER A 109 -32.35 -8.93 -58.60
CA SER A 109 -32.07 -9.76 -59.79
C SER A 109 -33.35 -10.30 -60.44
N THR A 110 -34.33 -10.74 -59.63
CA THR A 110 -35.63 -11.19 -60.13
C THR A 110 -36.42 -10.05 -60.79
N ILE A 111 -36.45 -8.86 -60.17
CA ILE A 111 -37.11 -7.68 -60.73
C ILE A 111 -36.49 -7.30 -62.08
N SER A 112 -35.16 -7.29 -62.17
CA SER A 112 -34.47 -6.97 -63.43
C SER A 112 -34.83 -7.97 -64.53
N LYS A 113 -34.87 -9.28 -64.23
CA LYS A 113 -35.34 -10.32 -65.18
C LYS A 113 -36.79 -10.09 -65.63
N ILE A 114 -37.70 -9.78 -64.71
CA ILE A 114 -39.11 -9.49 -65.03
C ILE A 114 -39.20 -8.25 -65.92
N SER A 115 -38.39 -7.24 -65.63
CA SER A 115 -38.34 -5.99 -66.37
C SER A 115 -37.83 -6.20 -67.80
N ASP A 116 -36.77 -7.00 -67.97
CA ASP A 116 -36.25 -7.40 -69.28
C ASP A 116 -37.30 -8.17 -70.10
N GLN A 117 -37.99 -9.12 -69.46
CA GLN A 117 -39.08 -9.87 -70.10
C GLN A 117 -40.23 -8.95 -70.52
N THR A 118 -40.62 -8.00 -69.65
CA THR A 118 -41.68 -7.03 -69.93
C THR A 118 -41.28 -6.11 -71.08
N ASN A 119 -40.02 -5.68 -71.12
CA ASN A 119 -39.46 -4.88 -72.20
C ASN A 119 -39.51 -5.62 -73.55
N LEU A 120 -39.15 -6.92 -73.56
CA LEU A 120 -39.25 -7.77 -74.75
C LEU A 120 -40.69 -8.01 -75.19
N LEU A 121 -41.61 -8.24 -74.25
CA LEU A 121 -43.04 -8.39 -74.54
C LEU A 121 -43.63 -7.11 -75.13
N ALA A 122 -43.29 -5.96 -74.57
CA ALA A 122 -43.70 -4.65 -75.06
C ALA A 122 -43.16 -4.36 -76.46
N LEU A 123 -41.91 -4.73 -76.74
CA LEU A 123 -41.31 -4.63 -78.07
C LEU A 123 -42.08 -5.48 -79.09
N ASN A 124 -42.39 -6.73 -78.76
CA ASN A 124 -43.16 -7.61 -79.63
C ASN A 124 -44.58 -7.06 -79.88
N ALA A 125 -45.22 -6.49 -78.86
CA ALA A 125 -46.52 -5.86 -78.98
C ALA A 125 -46.47 -4.60 -79.87
N ALA A 126 -45.43 -3.77 -79.75
CA ALA A 126 -45.24 -2.60 -80.60
C ALA A 126 -45.04 -2.99 -82.08
N ILE A 127 -44.28 -4.06 -82.35
CA ILE A 127 -44.10 -4.61 -83.70
C ILE A 127 -45.43 -5.07 -84.29
N GLU A 128 -46.24 -5.82 -83.53
CA GLU A 128 -47.53 -6.33 -84.02
C GLU A 128 -48.55 -5.19 -84.19
N ALA A 129 -48.53 -4.19 -83.31
CA ALA A 129 -49.35 -2.98 -83.44
C ALA A 129 -49.00 -2.18 -84.71
N ALA A 130 -47.71 -2.04 -85.04
CA ALA A 130 -47.28 -1.43 -86.30
C ALA A 130 -47.73 -2.24 -87.53
N ARG A 131 -47.74 -3.57 -87.42
CA ARG A 131 -48.18 -4.49 -88.48
C ARG A 131 -49.69 -4.41 -88.75
N ALA A 132 -50.49 -4.12 -87.73
CA ALA A 132 -51.94 -3.91 -87.85
C ALA A 132 -52.33 -2.52 -88.46
N GLY A 133 -51.34 -1.66 -88.76
CA GLY A 133 -51.57 -0.37 -89.40
C GLY A 133 -52.45 0.58 -88.57
N GLU A 134 -53.43 1.22 -89.20
CA GLU A 134 -54.33 2.18 -88.53
C GLU A 134 -55.12 1.56 -87.36
N ALA A 135 -55.47 0.27 -87.43
CA ALA A 135 -56.19 -0.42 -86.36
C ALA A 135 -55.33 -0.66 -85.10
N GLY A 136 -54.00 -0.71 -85.24
CA GLY A 136 -53.05 -0.95 -84.15
C GLY A 136 -52.52 0.31 -83.47
N ARG A 137 -52.89 1.50 -83.95
CA ARG A 137 -52.28 2.78 -83.54
C ARG A 137 -52.39 3.06 -82.03
N GLY A 138 -53.54 2.75 -81.43
CA GLY A 138 -53.74 2.86 -79.97
C GLY A 138 -52.93 1.85 -79.16
N PHE A 139 -52.78 0.62 -79.67
CA PHE A 139 -51.97 -0.41 -79.04
C PHE A 139 -50.47 -0.10 -79.11
N SER A 140 -50.01 0.56 -80.18
CA SER A 140 -48.61 0.98 -80.32
C SER A 140 -48.21 1.96 -79.22
N VAL A 141 -49.07 2.93 -78.90
CA VAL A 141 -48.80 3.92 -77.83
C VAL A 141 -48.69 3.23 -76.46
N VAL A 142 -49.59 2.29 -76.16
CA VAL A 142 -49.54 1.52 -74.91
C VAL A 142 -48.29 0.65 -74.85
N ALA A 143 -47.92 -0.01 -75.94
CA ALA A 143 -46.73 -0.84 -75.99
C ALA A 143 -45.44 -0.03 -75.77
N ASP A 144 -45.33 1.17 -76.35
CA ASP A 144 -44.19 2.05 -76.09
C ASP A 144 -44.14 2.54 -74.63
N GLU A 145 -45.29 2.87 -74.02
CA GLU A 145 -45.34 3.27 -72.62
C GLU A 145 -44.91 2.13 -71.67
N VAL A 146 -45.38 0.90 -71.92
CA VAL A 146 -44.95 -0.29 -71.16
C VAL A 146 -43.45 -0.53 -71.33
N ARG A 147 -42.90 -0.29 -72.52
CA ARG A 147 -41.46 -0.41 -72.78
C ARG A 147 -40.64 0.62 -71.99
N VAL A 148 -41.11 1.87 -71.93
CA VAL A 148 -40.48 2.92 -71.11
C VAL A 148 -40.55 2.57 -69.62
N LEU A 149 -41.70 2.08 -69.15
CA LEU A 149 -41.86 1.65 -67.75
C LEU A 149 -40.93 0.50 -67.39
N ALA A 150 -40.77 -0.48 -68.28
CA ALA A 150 -39.83 -1.59 -68.10
C ALA A 150 -38.36 -1.11 -68.12
N THR A 151 -38.01 -0.14 -68.96
CA THR A 151 -36.66 0.44 -68.97
C THR A 151 -36.37 1.18 -67.66
N ASN A 152 -37.32 1.98 -67.18
CA ASN A 152 -37.20 2.71 -65.91
C ASN A 152 -37.15 1.75 -64.71
N THR A 153 -37.93 0.68 -64.72
CA THR A 153 -37.92 -0.35 -63.67
C THR A 153 -36.55 -1.03 -63.58
N ASN A 154 -35.93 -1.36 -64.72
CA ASN A 154 -34.57 -1.90 -64.75
C ASN A 154 -33.54 -0.92 -64.19
N LYS A 155 -33.63 0.36 -64.56
CA LYS A 155 -32.75 1.39 -64.04
C LYS A 155 -32.86 1.50 -62.51
N SER A 156 -34.08 1.55 -61.98
CA SER A 156 -34.30 1.57 -60.53
C SER A 156 -33.83 0.29 -59.85
N ALA A 157 -34.02 -0.88 -60.47
CA ALA A 157 -33.48 -2.13 -59.95
C ALA A 157 -31.94 -2.10 -59.88
N GLN A 158 -31.26 -1.56 -60.89
CA GLN A 158 -29.80 -1.41 -60.87
C GLN A 158 -29.33 -0.46 -59.76
N GLU A 159 -29.99 0.68 -59.58
CA GLU A 159 -29.68 1.62 -58.49
C GLU A 159 -29.82 0.95 -57.10
N VAL A 160 -30.85 0.12 -56.91
CA VAL A 160 -31.00 -0.66 -55.67
C VAL A 160 -29.90 -1.73 -55.55
N ALA A 161 -29.51 -2.39 -56.64
CA ALA A 161 -28.41 -3.37 -56.63
C ALA A 161 -27.10 -2.74 -56.16
N ASP A 162 -26.78 -1.54 -56.64
CA ASP A 162 -25.58 -0.80 -56.29
C ASP A 162 -25.57 -0.44 -54.79
N LEU A 163 -26.71 0.05 -54.26
CA LEU A 163 -26.88 0.33 -52.83
C LEU A 163 -26.73 -0.94 -51.96
N VAL A 164 -27.27 -2.08 -52.41
CA VAL A 164 -27.14 -3.35 -51.69
C VAL A 164 -25.68 -3.82 -51.66
N ASN A 165 -24.95 -3.67 -52.77
CA ASN A 165 -23.51 -3.98 -52.81
C ASN A 165 -22.72 -3.09 -51.86
N GLU A 166 -23.06 -1.81 -51.74
CA GLU A 166 -22.45 -0.91 -50.76
C GLU A 166 -22.72 -1.37 -49.33
N ILE A 167 -23.95 -1.77 -49.01
CA ILE A 167 -24.31 -2.35 -47.70
C ILE A 167 -23.48 -3.60 -47.39
N ILE A 168 -23.32 -4.51 -48.35
CA ILE A 168 -22.50 -5.73 -48.18
C ILE A 168 -21.05 -5.37 -47.87
N ASN A 169 -20.46 -4.44 -48.63
CA ASN A 169 -19.09 -3.99 -48.41
C ASN A 169 -18.91 -3.37 -47.01
N LYS A 170 -19.82 -2.48 -46.60
CA LYS A 170 -19.80 -1.87 -45.26
C LYS A 170 -19.99 -2.90 -44.14
N THR A 171 -20.81 -3.91 -44.39
CA THR A 171 -21.02 -5.03 -43.46
C THR A 171 -19.72 -5.82 -43.27
N ASN A 172 -19.01 -6.13 -44.35
CA ASN A 172 -17.70 -6.82 -44.29
C ASN A 172 -16.62 -5.99 -43.59
N GLU A 173 -16.55 -4.68 -43.84
CA GLU A 173 -15.65 -3.77 -43.11
C GLU A 173 -15.93 -3.79 -41.59
N THR A 174 -17.22 -3.86 -41.23
CA THR A 174 -17.64 -3.93 -39.83
C THR A 174 -17.25 -5.27 -39.18
N VAL A 175 -17.37 -6.39 -39.90
CA VAL A 175 -16.89 -7.71 -39.41
C VAL A 175 -15.41 -7.66 -39.06
N THR A 176 -14.57 -7.20 -39.98
CA THR A 176 -13.12 -7.10 -39.76
C THR A 176 -12.80 -6.23 -38.54
N SER A 177 -13.55 -5.15 -38.33
CA SER A 177 -13.38 -4.26 -37.17
C SER A 177 -13.76 -4.96 -35.86
N VAL A 178 -14.85 -5.74 -35.85
CA VAL A 178 -15.28 -6.52 -34.68
C VAL A 178 -14.26 -7.61 -34.34
N ASP A 179 -13.72 -8.30 -35.34
CA ASP A 179 -12.68 -9.32 -35.12
C ASP A 179 -11.40 -8.71 -34.53
N ALA A 180 -10.96 -7.56 -35.04
CA ALA A 180 -9.82 -6.84 -34.47
C ALA A 180 -10.05 -6.41 -33.01
N ILE A 181 -11.28 -5.98 -32.66
CA ILE A 181 -11.64 -5.65 -31.27
C ILE A 181 -11.61 -6.90 -30.40
N LYS A 182 -12.09 -8.04 -30.90
CA LYS A 182 -12.09 -9.32 -30.18
C LYS A 182 -10.67 -9.79 -29.87
N ASP A 183 -9.76 -9.71 -30.84
CA ASP A 183 -8.35 -10.08 -30.66
C ASP A 183 -7.68 -9.17 -29.62
N ASN A 184 -7.91 -7.85 -29.72
CA ASN A 184 -7.42 -6.89 -28.73
C ASN A 184 -7.97 -7.17 -27.32
N SER A 185 -9.25 -7.51 -27.21
CA SER A 185 -9.88 -7.88 -25.94
C SER A 185 -9.23 -9.13 -25.32
N SER A 186 -8.95 -10.13 -26.15
CA SER A 186 -8.27 -11.36 -25.72
C SER A 186 -6.85 -11.08 -25.21
N GLN A 187 -6.07 -10.29 -25.96
CA GLN A 187 -4.73 -9.92 -25.56
C GLN A 187 -4.73 -9.11 -24.25
N LEU A 188 -5.71 -8.23 -24.11
CA LEU A 188 -5.84 -7.41 -22.91
C LEU A 188 -6.20 -8.26 -21.68
N SER A 189 -7.03 -9.30 -21.85
CA SER A 189 -7.31 -10.28 -20.78
C SER A 189 -6.04 -10.97 -20.28
N ILE A 190 -5.19 -11.46 -21.20
CA ILE A 190 -3.91 -12.10 -20.86
C ILE A 190 -2.99 -11.12 -20.11
N ASN A 191 -2.92 -9.87 -20.58
CA ASN A 191 -2.11 -8.84 -19.91
C ASN A 191 -2.62 -8.56 -18.48
N PHE A 192 -3.94 -8.58 -18.27
CA PHE A 192 -4.52 -8.39 -16.93
C PHE A 192 -4.27 -9.57 -16.01
N GLU A 193 -4.28 -10.81 -16.50
CA GLU A 193 -3.90 -11.98 -15.71
C GLU A 193 -2.45 -11.88 -15.21
N SER A 194 -1.51 -11.52 -16.11
CA SER A 194 -0.12 -11.26 -15.74
C SER A 194 -0.02 -10.13 -14.70
N LEU A 195 -0.72 -9.02 -14.93
CA LEU A 195 -0.72 -7.87 -14.02
C LEU A 195 -1.28 -8.23 -12.63
N ASN A 196 -2.27 -9.11 -12.56
CA ASN A 196 -2.84 -9.58 -11.30
C ASN A 196 -1.85 -10.46 -10.51
N SER A 197 -1.05 -11.27 -11.20
CA SER A 197 0.05 -12.03 -10.59
C SER A 197 1.13 -11.10 -10.02
N ASP A 198 1.51 -10.06 -10.77
CA ASP A 198 2.48 -9.05 -10.30
C ASP A 198 1.95 -8.30 -9.07
N TYR A 199 0.67 -7.91 -9.08
CA TYR A 199 0.02 -7.28 -7.94
C TYR A 199 0.01 -8.16 -6.69
N SER A 200 -0.27 -9.46 -6.85
CA SER A 200 -0.25 -10.42 -5.75
C SER A 200 1.15 -10.50 -5.12
N SER A 201 2.20 -10.45 -5.94
CA SER A 201 3.59 -10.41 -5.48
C SER A 201 3.90 -9.11 -4.72
N ILE A 202 3.45 -7.96 -5.23
CA ILE A 202 3.63 -6.65 -4.57
C ILE A 202 2.94 -6.62 -3.20
N ILE A 203 1.73 -7.17 -3.08
CA ILE A 203 1.02 -7.31 -1.80
C ILE A 203 1.86 -8.16 -0.83
N GLY A 204 2.44 -9.27 -1.31
CA GLY A 204 3.37 -10.09 -0.53
C GLY A 204 4.57 -9.31 -0.01
N PHE A 205 5.23 -8.52 -0.87
CA PHE A 205 6.34 -7.67 -0.46
C PHE A 205 5.93 -6.59 0.56
N CYS A 206 4.76 -5.98 0.40
CA CYS A 206 4.26 -4.98 1.33
C CYS A 206 3.90 -5.59 2.70
N SER A 207 3.36 -6.81 2.71
CA SER A 207 3.12 -7.55 3.96
C SER A 207 4.42 -7.88 4.70
N ASN A 208 5.44 -8.34 3.96
CA ASN A 208 6.77 -8.58 4.54
C ASN A 208 7.39 -7.29 5.09
N MET A 209 7.26 -6.18 4.35
CA MET A 209 7.73 -4.87 4.79
C MET A 209 7.02 -4.39 6.05
N LYS A 210 5.70 -4.54 6.13
CA LYS A 210 4.91 -4.24 7.34
C LYS A 210 5.43 -5.02 8.55
N ASN A 211 5.71 -6.31 8.39
CA ASN A 211 6.26 -7.13 9.46
C ASN A 211 7.64 -6.65 9.91
N THR A 212 8.55 -6.40 8.96
CA THR A 212 9.91 -5.91 9.25
C THR A 212 9.88 -4.55 9.96
N ILE A 213 9.05 -3.61 9.51
CA ILE A 213 8.89 -2.29 10.13
C ILE A 213 8.31 -2.44 11.54
N SER A 214 7.30 -3.29 11.74
CA SER A 214 6.73 -3.54 13.07
C SER A 214 7.77 -4.09 14.03
N GLN A 215 8.59 -5.06 13.60
CA GLN A 215 9.67 -5.61 14.42
C GLN A 215 10.75 -4.57 14.71
N ALA A 216 11.12 -3.75 13.72
CA ALA A 216 12.08 -2.67 13.89
C ALA A 216 11.56 -1.62 14.89
N ALA A 217 10.27 -1.29 14.84
CA ALA A 217 9.63 -0.34 15.74
C ALA A 217 9.68 -0.85 17.20
N THR A 218 9.28 -2.11 17.43
CA THR A 218 9.34 -2.75 18.75
C THR A 218 10.77 -2.79 19.28
N ARG A 219 11.74 -3.23 18.46
CA ARG A 219 13.15 -3.29 18.87
C ARG A 219 13.71 -1.90 19.20
N SER A 220 13.46 -0.91 18.35
CA SER A 220 13.94 0.46 18.55
C SER A 220 13.31 1.08 19.80
N PHE A 221 12.02 0.85 20.04
CA PHE A 221 11.34 1.25 21.28
C PHE A 221 12.01 0.63 22.52
N ILE A 222 12.23 -0.69 22.52
CA ILE A 222 12.87 -1.41 23.62
C ILE A 222 14.28 -0.85 23.88
N GLN A 223 15.09 -0.66 22.83
CA GLN A 223 16.44 -0.08 22.97
C GLN A 223 16.38 1.33 23.57
N THR A 224 15.41 2.14 23.16
CA THR A 224 15.23 3.49 23.72
C THR A 224 14.93 3.42 25.22
N VAL A 225 14.06 2.51 25.65
CA VAL A 225 13.75 2.28 27.07
C VAL A 225 14.96 1.79 27.86
N LYS A 226 15.76 0.88 27.30
CA LYS A 226 17.01 0.41 27.95
C LYS A 226 17.98 1.57 28.15
N LEU A 227 18.14 2.41 27.14
CA LEU A 227 19.00 3.59 27.20
C LEU A 227 18.48 4.65 28.19
N ASP A 228 17.16 4.85 28.28
CA ASP A 228 16.55 5.72 29.31
C ASP A 228 16.98 5.28 30.71
N HIS A 229 16.94 3.98 31.01
CA HIS A 229 17.32 3.45 32.32
C HIS A 229 18.83 3.56 32.56
N ILE A 230 19.68 3.34 31.55
CA ILE A 230 21.14 3.52 31.70
C ILE A 230 21.46 4.98 32.02
N VAL A 231 20.87 5.94 31.29
CA VAL A 231 21.05 7.37 31.57
C VAL A 231 20.49 7.72 32.95
N TRP A 232 19.30 7.23 33.31
CA TRP A 232 18.69 7.49 34.61
C TRP A 232 19.56 6.99 35.77
N LYS A 233 20.14 5.79 35.67
CA LYS A 233 21.10 5.28 36.66
C LYS A 233 22.40 6.08 36.65
N GLY A 234 22.86 6.52 35.48
CA GLY A 234 23.99 7.45 35.35
C GLY A 234 23.79 8.74 36.14
N ASP A 235 22.58 9.31 36.09
CA ASP A 235 22.21 10.47 36.90
C ASP A 235 22.22 10.15 38.40
N VAL A 236 21.72 8.98 38.81
CA VAL A 236 21.79 8.53 40.21
C VAL A 236 23.25 8.46 40.67
N TYR A 237 24.15 7.88 39.86
CA TYR A 237 25.58 7.82 40.19
C TYR A 237 26.24 9.20 40.25
N ALA A 238 25.89 10.10 39.33
CA ALA A 238 26.41 11.46 39.32
C ALA A 238 26.00 12.23 40.58
N VAL A 239 24.75 12.11 41.04
CA VAL A 239 24.28 12.74 42.28
C VAL A 239 24.89 12.06 43.51
N ALA A 240 24.92 10.71 43.55
CA ALA A 240 25.48 9.93 44.66
C ALA A 240 26.96 10.25 44.91
N ASN A 241 27.73 10.54 43.86
CA ASN A 241 29.15 10.90 43.94
C ASN A 241 29.38 12.43 44.01
N GLY A 242 28.33 13.25 44.11
CA GLY A 242 28.44 14.71 44.22
C GLY A 242 28.90 15.44 42.96
N GLN A 243 28.81 14.80 41.79
CA GLN A 243 29.14 15.40 40.49
C GLN A 243 27.96 16.11 39.82
N SER A 244 26.77 15.93 40.35
CA SER A 244 25.53 16.58 39.89
C SER A 244 24.74 17.08 41.10
N ASN A 245 24.18 18.28 40.96
CA ASN A 245 23.31 18.91 41.97
C ASN A 245 21.82 18.72 41.64
N LYS A 246 21.48 17.75 40.78
CA LYS A 246 20.10 17.42 40.42
C LYS A 246 19.32 17.02 41.68
N SER A 247 18.16 17.66 41.92
CA SER A 247 17.37 17.37 43.13
C SER A 247 16.69 16.01 43.04
N ILE A 248 16.51 15.36 44.20
CA ILE A 248 15.94 14.00 44.28
C ILE A 248 14.50 13.97 43.73
N GLU A 249 13.74 15.04 43.93
CA GLU A 249 12.37 15.19 43.46
C GLU A 249 12.26 15.26 41.93
N SER A 250 13.37 15.57 41.24
CA SER A 250 13.41 15.62 39.77
C SER A 250 13.61 14.25 39.10
N PHE A 251 13.87 13.20 39.89
CA PHE A 251 13.94 11.84 39.36
C PHE A 251 12.53 11.30 39.14
N SER A 252 12.21 10.98 37.88
CA SER A 252 10.91 10.43 37.50
C SER A 252 10.59 9.13 38.25
N ASP A 253 9.34 8.99 38.67
CA ASP A 253 8.79 7.72 39.15
C ASP A 253 8.69 6.68 38.01
N HIS A 254 8.73 5.40 38.36
CA HIS A 254 8.59 4.28 37.41
C HIS A 254 7.35 4.40 36.52
N THR A 255 6.22 4.91 37.03
CA THR A 255 4.99 5.09 36.26
C THR A 255 5.04 6.25 35.26
N MET A 256 5.91 7.24 35.52
CA MET A 256 6.02 8.46 34.72
C MET A 256 7.12 8.37 33.66
N CYS A 257 7.99 7.37 33.73
CA CYS A 257 9.02 7.10 32.72
C CYS A 257 8.38 6.53 31.43
N ARG A 258 9.17 6.45 30.35
CA ARG A 258 8.69 5.93 29.05
C ARG A 258 8.17 4.49 29.16
N LEU A 259 8.88 3.63 29.90
CA LEU A 259 8.46 2.24 30.15
C LEU A 259 7.14 2.18 30.92
N GLY A 260 6.99 2.96 32.00
CA GLY A 260 5.76 2.97 32.80
C GLY A 260 4.56 3.51 32.02
N LYS A 261 4.74 4.56 31.22
CA LYS A 261 3.69 5.08 30.34
C LYS A 261 3.24 4.04 29.31
N TRP A 262 4.19 3.32 28.71
CA TRP A 262 3.88 2.25 27.76
C TRP A 262 3.23 1.03 28.44
N TYR A 263 3.74 0.63 29.60
CA TYR A 263 3.19 -0.48 30.38
C TYR A 263 1.71 -0.29 30.70
N ASN A 264 1.32 0.95 31.00
CA ASN A 264 -0.05 1.32 31.36
C ASN A 264 -0.92 1.76 30.17
N SER A 265 -0.37 1.93 28.97
CA SER A 265 -1.14 2.39 27.80
C SER A 265 -1.81 1.24 27.04
N ASP A 266 -2.62 1.58 26.04
CA ASP A 266 -3.18 0.62 25.10
C ASP A 266 -2.18 0.19 24.03
N GLN A 267 -1.05 0.91 23.88
CA GLN A 267 0.01 0.55 22.93
C GLN A 267 0.76 -0.73 23.31
N SER A 268 0.63 -1.17 24.57
CA SER A 268 1.19 -2.44 25.03
C SER A 268 0.16 -3.59 25.02
N ALA A 269 -1.04 -3.38 24.48
CA ALA A 269 -2.13 -4.36 24.52
C ALA A 269 -1.71 -5.76 24.05
N ASP A 270 -0.99 -5.82 22.93
CA ASP A 270 -0.50 -7.08 22.33
C ASP A 270 0.45 -7.86 23.25
N TYR A 271 1.10 -7.16 24.19
CA TYR A 271 2.07 -7.73 25.13
C TYR A 271 1.46 -8.07 26.49
N LYS A 272 0.27 -7.55 26.83
CA LYS A 272 -0.37 -7.76 28.16
C LYS A 272 -0.63 -9.23 28.48
N HIS A 273 -0.69 -10.08 27.47
CA HIS A 273 -0.88 -11.53 27.62
C HIS A 273 0.42 -12.25 28.05
N SER A 274 1.58 -11.68 27.72
CA SER A 274 2.90 -12.27 27.96
C SER A 274 3.25 -12.30 29.44
N ASN A 275 3.74 -13.45 29.92
CA ASN A 275 4.24 -13.59 31.28
C ASN A 275 5.52 -12.75 31.51
N VAL A 276 6.35 -12.58 30.47
CA VAL A 276 7.54 -11.72 30.51
C VAL A 276 7.13 -10.27 30.75
N PHE A 277 6.12 -9.79 30.02
CA PHE A 277 5.61 -8.44 30.16
C PHE A 277 5.09 -8.17 31.58
N LYS A 278 4.28 -9.08 32.15
CA LYS A 278 3.77 -8.96 33.53
C LYS A 278 4.88 -8.91 34.57
N GLN A 279 5.99 -9.62 34.34
CA GLN A 279 7.12 -9.66 35.25
C GLN A 279 7.97 -8.37 35.27
N LEU A 280 7.82 -7.46 34.30
CA LEU A 280 8.60 -6.21 34.23
C LEU A 280 8.31 -5.27 35.40
N GLU A 281 7.06 -5.19 35.83
CA GLU A 281 6.60 -4.11 36.71
C GLU A 281 7.33 -4.09 38.05
N ASN A 282 7.51 -5.26 38.67
CA ASN A 282 8.16 -5.34 39.98
C ASN A 282 9.65 -4.94 39.95
N PRO A 283 10.53 -5.54 39.10
CA PRO A 283 11.91 -5.10 39.00
C PRO A 283 12.03 -3.64 38.50
N HIS A 284 11.16 -3.19 37.59
CA HIS A 284 11.14 -1.79 37.15
C HIS A 284 10.87 -0.81 38.31
N ARG A 285 9.86 -1.08 39.12
CA ARG A 285 9.57 -0.31 40.34
C ARG A 285 10.74 -0.33 41.32
N GLU A 286 11.39 -1.48 41.50
CA GLU A 286 12.53 -1.62 42.40
C GLU A 286 13.76 -0.84 41.91
N VAL A 287 13.99 -0.67 40.60
CA VAL A 287 15.04 0.22 40.08
C VAL A 287 14.83 1.65 40.59
N HIS A 288 13.67 2.23 40.31
CA HIS A 288 13.36 3.61 40.67
C HIS A 288 13.37 3.83 42.19
N LYS A 289 12.69 2.93 42.92
CA LYS A 289 12.57 3.01 44.38
C LYS A 289 13.94 2.94 45.07
N ASN A 290 14.78 1.97 44.71
CA ASN A 290 16.08 1.81 45.36
C ASN A 290 17.07 2.91 44.95
N GLY A 291 17.02 3.43 43.71
CA GLY A 291 17.86 4.54 43.30
C GLY A 291 17.55 5.83 44.07
N VAL A 292 16.27 6.20 44.19
CA VAL A 292 15.84 7.38 44.95
C VAL A 292 16.13 7.24 46.45
N GLU A 293 15.86 6.07 47.04
CA GLU A 293 16.15 5.82 48.45
C GLU A 293 17.65 5.86 48.76
N ALA A 294 18.50 5.38 47.84
CA ALA A 294 19.95 5.51 47.99
C ALA A 294 20.38 6.99 48.06
N LEU A 295 19.84 7.86 47.20
CA LEU A 295 20.15 9.29 47.21
C LEU A 295 19.70 9.96 48.53
N ARG A 296 18.51 9.60 49.03
CA ARG A 296 17.99 10.10 50.32
C ARG A 296 18.92 9.73 51.47
N LEU A 297 19.34 8.47 51.55
CA LEU A 297 20.26 7.98 52.57
C LEU A 297 21.65 8.65 52.49
N ILE A 298 22.14 8.96 51.28
CA ILE A 298 23.38 9.73 51.09
C ILE A 298 23.25 11.14 51.65
N GLN A 299 22.12 11.81 51.40
CA GLN A 299 21.84 13.14 51.92
C GLN A 299 21.74 13.17 53.46
N GLU A 300 21.26 12.07 54.05
CA GLU A 300 21.22 11.84 55.50
C GLU A 300 22.58 11.42 56.10
N GLY A 301 23.61 11.25 55.26
CA GLY A 301 24.96 10.84 55.69
C GLY A 301 25.13 9.33 55.88
N ASN A 302 24.10 8.52 55.64
CA ASN A 302 24.13 7.07 55.81
C ASN A 302 24.58 6.34 54.54
N LYS A 303 25.86 6.51 54.18
CA LYS A 303 26.44 5.93 52.96
C LYS A 303 26.47 4.40 52.95
N GLU A 304 26.59 3.76 54.11
CA GLU A 304 26.65 2.30 54.20
C GLU A 304 25.31 1.64 53.83
N ALA A 305 24.18 2.21 54.31
CA ALA A 305 22.86 1.77 53.89
C ALA A 305 22.58 2.13 52.42
N ALA A 306 23.02 3.30 51.96
CA ALA A 306 22.84 3.71 50.56
C ALA A 306 23.47 2.74 49.56
N ILE A 307 24.68 2.23 49.86
CA ILE A 307 25.35 1.24 49.00
C ILE A 307 24.50 -0.02 48.82
N LYS A 308 23.80 -0.48 49.87
CA LYS A 308 22.90 -1.66 49.76
C LYS A 308 21.75 -1.39 48.80
N HIS A 309 21.20 -0.17 48.79
CA HIS A 309 20.15 0.22 47.85
C HIS A 309 20.68 0.39 46.41
N ILE A 310 21.89 0.91 46.22
CA ILE A 310 22.54 0.93 44.90
C ILE A 310 22.68 -0.49 44.32
N HIS A 311 23.14 -1.46 45.12
CA HIS A 311 23.24 -2.85 44.64
C HIS A 311 21.87 -3.44 44.27
N LYS A 312 20.83 -3.18 45.08
CA LYS A 312 19.45 -3.62 44.76
C LYS A 312 18.93 -2.98 43.47
N MET A 313 19.22 -1.70 43.24
CA MET A 313 18.88 -1.00 42.00
C MET A 313 19.55 -1.67 40.79
N GLU A 314 20.84 -2.00 40.88
CA GLU A 314 21.56 -2.67 39.79
C GLU A 314 21.02 -4.07 39.50
N THR A 315 20.84 -4.91 40.52
CA THR A 315 20.25 -6.24 40.34
C THR A 315 18.84 -6.18 39.74
N ALA A 316 18.03 -5.22 40.18
CA ALA A 316 16.69 -5.00 39.60
C ALA A 316 16.80 -4.52 38.14
N SER A 317 17.76 -3.65 37.83
CA SER A 317 17.99 -3.13 36.49
C SER A 317 18.43 -4.23 35.53
N GLU A 318 19.35 -5.11 35.92
CA GLU A 318 19.75 -6.26 35.11
C GLU A 318 18.55 -7.12 34.74
N ARG A 319 17.66 -7.37 35.72
CA ARG A 319 16.43 -8.12 35.48
C ARG A 319 15.48 -7.42 34.52
N VAL A 320 15.33 -6.09 34.60
CA VAL A 320 14.56 -5.31 33.61
C VAL A 320 15.17 -5.45 32.22
N MET A 321 16.49 -5.31 32.08
CA MET A 321 17.18 -5.43 30.78
C MET A 321 16.95 -6.80 30.15
N HIS A 322 17.08 -7.88 30.92
CA HIS A 322 16.82 -9.23 30.45
C HIS A 322 15.36 -9.44 30.02
N LEU A 323 14.39 -9.00 30.84
CA LEU A 323 12.98 -9.12 30.50
C LEU A 323 12.62 -8.32 29.24
N LEU A 324 13.22 -7.14 29.05
CA LEU A 324 13.04 -6.34 27.85
C LEU A 324 13.59 -7.05 26.59
N ASP A 325 14.69 -7.78 26.69
CA ASP A 325 15.27 -8.53 25.57
C ASP A 325 14.40 -9.74 25.14
N GLU A 326 13.56 -10.24 26.05
CA GLU A 326 12.62 -11.35 25.79
C GLU A 326 11.25 -10.89 25.23
N ILE A 327 11.04 -9.58 25.05
CA ILE A 327 9.82 -9.05 24.40
C ILE A 327 9.99 -9.14 22.88
N HIS A 328 9.08 -9.87 22.23
CA HIS A 328 9.00 -10.03 20.78
C HIS A 328 7.58 -9.72 20.32
#